data_AF-G9C5G7-F1
#
_entry.id   AF-G9C5G7-F1
#
_cell.length_a   1.000
_cell.length_b   1.000
_cell.length_c   1.000
_cell.angle_alpha   90.00
_cell.angle_beta   90.00
_cell.angle_gamma   90.00
#
_symmetry.space_group_name_H-M   'P 1'
#
loop_
_entity.id
_entity.type
_entity.pdbx_description
1 polymer ?
#
loop_
_entity_poly.entity_id
_entity_poly.type
_entity_poly.pdbx_seq_one_letter_code
_entity_poly.pdbx_strand_id
1 'polypeptide(L)' 'MAKLRQRVTSPVSGRYSALRRSTQEALQLSLPNFEDSVTAAAAQQTGCDFIITRDLKGFRGSPIRSLTPEAALPLLGNS' A
#
# COMPACT_ATOMS: atom_id res chain seq x y z
N MET A 1 10.99 21.56 43.07
CA MET A 1 10.59 22.22 41.82
C MET A 1 10.70 21.24 40.66
N ALA A 2 9.64 20.46 40.41
CA ALA A 2 9.60 19.48 39.32
C ALA A 2 9.13 20.18 38.03
N LYS A 3 9.99 20.24 37.02
CA LYS A 3 9.63 20.79 35.70
C LYS A 3 8.85 19.72 34.95
N LEU A 4 7.53 19.81 35.00
CA LEU A 4 6.57 19.00 34.25
C LEU A 4 6.94 19.04 32.76
N ARG A 5 7.57 17.98 32.25
CA ARG A 5 7.72 17.77 30.80
C ARG A 5 6.35 17.40 30.26
N GLN A 6 5.65 18.38 29.68
CA GLN A 6 4.46 18.12 28.89
C GLN A 6 4.81 17.11 27.79
N ARG A 7 4.22 15.92 27.84
CA ARG A 7 4.18 15.03 26.68
C ARG A 7 3.33 15.74 25.63
N VAL A 8 3.94 16.05 24.50
CA VAL A 8 3.20 16.37 23.29
C VAL A 8 2.55 15.06 22.81
N THR A 9 1.36 14.76 23.32
CA THR A 9 0.48 13.73 22.75
C THR A 9 -0.37 14.39 21.68
N SER A 10 0.26 14.77 20.56
CA SER A 10 -0.47 15.07 19.33
C SER A 10 -0.71 13.76 18.57
N PRO A 11 -1.83 13.57 17.85
CA PRO A 11 -2.13 12.32 17.18
C PRO A 11 -1.24 12.14 15.95
N VAL A 12 -0.01 11.66 16.15
CA VAL A 12 0.79 11.00 15.09
C VAL A 12 0.25 9.58 14.82
N SER A 13 -0.66 9.10 15.67
CA SER A 13 -1.26 7.76 15.68
C SER A 13 -1.92 7.33 14.36
N GLY A 14 -2.43 8.28 13.56
CA GLY A 14 -3.12 7.95 12.30
C GLY A 14 -2.20 7.60 11.13
N ARG A 15 -1.03 8.23 11.01
CA ARG A 15 -0.18 8.11 9.80
C ARG A 15 0.54 6.77 9.69
N TYR A 16 0.90 6.16 10.81
CA TYR A 16 1.60 4.87 10.82
C TYR A 16 0.66 3.67 10.89
N SER A 17 -0.64 3.87 11.15
CA SER A 17 -1.58 2.75 11.30
C SER A 17 -1.89 2.04 9.98
N ALA A 18 -2.02 2.79 8.88
CA ALA A 18 -2.19 2.22 7.54
C ALA A 18 -0.93 1.44 7.12
N LEU A 19 0.25 2.04 7.29
CA LEU A 19 1.53 1.38 7.01
C LEU A 19 1.69 0.09 7.82
N ARG A 20 1.40 0.13 9.12
CA ARG A 20 1.49 -1.05 9.99
C ARG A 20 0.56 -2.18 9.53
N ARG A 21 -0.66 -1.86 9.10
CA ARG A 21 -1.60 -2.86 8.58
C ARG A 21 -1.11 -3.47 7.28
N SER A 22 -0.71 -2.65 6.30
CA SER A 22 -0.17 -3.15 5.02
C SER A 22 1.10 -3.97 5.21
N THR A 23 1.98 -3.59 6.15
CA THR A 23 3.16 -4.39 6.51
C THR A 23 2.77 -5.75 7.11
N GLN A 24 1.78 -5.80 7.99
CA GLN A 24 1.34 -7.05 8.60
C GLN A 24 0.71 -8.01 7.58
N GLU A 25 -0.11 -7.49 6.66
CA GLU A 25 -0.70 -8.29 5.57
C GLU A 25 0.33 -8.71 4.53
N ALA A 26 1.31 -7.86 4.22
CA ALA A 26 2.39 -8.16 3.28
C ALA A 26 3.22 -9.39 3.67
N LEU A 27 3.35 -9.67 4.98
CA LEU A 27 4.04 -10.87 5.48
C LEU A 27 3.35 -12.18 5.06
N GLN A 28 2.06 -12.13 4.70
CA GLN A 28 1.30 -13.28 4.22
C GLN A 28 1.31 -13.41 2.69
N LEU A 29 1.83 -12.40 1.98
CA LEU A 29 1.92 -12.42 0.53
C LEU A 29 3.28 -12.97 0.08
N SER A 30 3.26 -13.99 -0.78
CA SER A 30 4.46 -14.58 -1.38
C SER A 30 4.85 -13.91 -2.69
N LEU A 31 4.85 -12.57 -2.74
CA LEU A 31 5.38 -11.84 -3.90
C LEU A 31 6.92 -11.88 -3.90
N PRO A 32 7.57 -11.72 -5.07
CA PRO A 32 9.02 -11.81 -5.18
C PRO A 32 9.79 -10.84 -4.28
N ASN A 33 9.26 -9.62 -4.08
CA ASN A 33 9.86 -8.60 -3.22
C ASN A 33 8.88 -8.11 -2.16
N PHE A 34 9.42 -7.72 -1.00
CA PHE A 34 8.60 -7.24 0.11
C PHE A 34 7.90 -5.91 -0.19
N GLU A 35 8.54 -5.00 -0.93
CA GLU A 35 7.94 -3.70 -1.32
C GLU A 35 6.70 -3.89 -2.21
N ASP A 36 6.72 -4.90 -3.09
CA ASP A 36 5.57 -5.28 -3.91
C ASP A 36 4.45 -5.86 -3.03
N SER A 37 4.77 -6.71 -2.05
CA SER A 37 3.80 -7.22 -1.06
C SER A 37 3.14 -6.10 -0.27
N VAL A 38 3.90 -5.11 0.21
CA VAL A 38 3.35 -3.95 0.93
C VAL A 38 2.46 -3.11 0.04
N THR A 39 2.87 -2.89 -1.21
CA THR A 39 2.06 -2.16 -2.20
C THR A 39 0.75 -2.87 -2.50
N ALA A 40 0.79 -4.20 -2.70
CA ALA A 40 -0.38 -5.02 -2.95
C ALA A 40 -1.36 -5.04 -1.76
N ALA A 41 -0.85 -5.18 -0.54
CA ALA A 41 -1.67 -5.10 0.67
C ALA A 41 -2.31 -3.72 0.85
N ALA A 42 -1.56 -2.64 0.61
CA ALA A 42 -2.10 -1.28 0.67
C ALA A 42 -3.22 -1.07 -0.36
N ALA A 43 -3.01 -1.48 -1.62
CA ALA A 43 -4.01 -1.40 -2.68
C ALA A 43 -5.28 -2.21 -2.34
N GLN A 44 -5.12 -3.39 -1.74
CA GLN A 44 -6.25 -4.20 -1.28
C GLN A 44 -7.04 -3.52 -0.16
N GLN A 45 -6.36 -2.95 0.83
CA GLN A 45 -7.01 -2.25 1.94
C GLN A 45 -7.76 -1.00 1.51
N THR A 46 -7.30 -0.33 0.45
CA THR A 46 -7.97 0.86 -0.10
C THR A 46 -9.05 0.53 -1.12
N GLY A 47 -9.22 -0.75 -1.47
CA GLY A 47 -10.21 -1.19 -2.46
C GLY A 47 -9.86 -0.75 -3.88
N CYS A 48 -8.56 -0.65 -4.22
CA CYS A 48 -8.14 -0.32 -5.58
C CYS A 48 -8.46 -1.47 -6.54
N ASP A 49 -8.99 -1.15 -7.72
CA ASP A 49 -9.26 -2.14 -8.77
C ASP A 49 -7.97 -2.66 -9.42
N PHE A 50 -6.95 -1.80 -9.53
CA PHE A 50 -5.70 -2.10 -10.24
C PHE A 50 -4.46 -1.53 -9.55
N ILE A 51 -3.33 -2.23 -9.70
CA ILE A 51 -1.98 -1.71 -9.48
C ILE A 51 -1.39 -1.37 -10.85
N ILE A 52 -1.07 -0.10 -11.10
CA ILE A 52 -0.43 0.32 -12.35
C ILE A 52 1.09 0.28 -12.15
N THR A 53 1.79 -0.58 -12.89
CA THR A 53 3.25 -0.79 -12.75
C THR A 53 3.89 -1.15 -14.09
N ARG A 54 5.15 -0.76 -14.27
CA ARG A 54 5.97 -1.23 -15.41
C ARG A 54 6.52 -2.65 -15.19
N ASP A 55 6.49 -3.15 -13.95
CA ASP A 55 7.02 -4.46 -13.59
C ASP A 55 5.92 -5.46 -13.21
N LEU A 56 5.21 -6.00 -14.20
CA LEU A 56 4.13 -6.95 -13.96
C LEU A 56 4.57 -8.22 -13.23
N LYS A 57 5.83 -8.66 -13.42
CA LYS A 57 6.35 -9.87 -12.77
C LYS A 57 6.47 -9.72 -11.25
N GLY A 58 6.72 -8.51 -10.74
CA GLY A 58 6.79 -8.22 -9.30
C GLY A 58 5.44 -8.44 -8.58
N PHE A 59 4.33 -8.42 -9.32
CA PHE A 59 2.98 -8.57 -8.79
C PHE A 59 2.33 -9.92 -9.18
N ARG A 60 3.09 -10.90 -9.67
CA ARG A 60 2.56 -12.24 -9.94
C ARG A 60 2.11 -12.90 -8.64
N GLY A 61 0.80 -13.21 -8.54
CA GLY A 61 0.19 -13.73 -7.32
C GLY A 61 -0.37 -12.65 -6.39
N SER A 62 -0.35 -11.38 -6.81
CA SER A 62 -1.00 -10.28 -6.08
C SER A 62 -2.52 -10.49 -6.00
N PRO A 63 -3.16 -10.19 -4.86
CA PRO A 63 -4.62 -10.17 -4.76
C PRO A 63 -5.27 -9.07 -5.61
N ILE A 64 -4.50 -8.04 -5.99
CA ILE A 64 -4.95 -6.93 -6.85
C ILE A 64 -4.31 -7.08 -8.22
N ARG A 65 -5.14 -6.99 -9.26
CA ARG A 65 -4.70 -7.12 -10.66
C ARG A 65 -3.71 -6.01 -11.00
N SER A 66 -2.60 -6.37 -11.64
CA SER A 66 -1.64 -5.39 -12.16
C SER A 66 -1.84 -5.10 -13.65
N LEU A 67 -1.61 -3.85 -14.06
CA LEU A 67 -1.64 -3.38 -15.44
C LEU A 67 -0.39 -2.56 -15.74
N THR A 68 0.05 -2.56 -17.00
CA THR A 68 1.02 -1.55 -17.44
C THR A 68 0.34 -0.19 -17.55
N PRO A 69 1.09 0.93 -17.51
CA PRO A 69 0.53 2.25 -17.75
C PRO A 69 -0.27 2.32 -19.06
N GLU A 70 0.26 1.74 -20.14
CA GLU A 70 -0.37 1.74 -21.46
C GLU A 70 -1.67 0.93 -21.45
N ALA A 71 -1.71 -0.20 -20.75
CA ALA A 71 -2.90 -1.02 -20.59
C ALA A 71 -3.98 -0.35 -19.72
N ALA A 72 -3.59 0.56 -18.83
CA ALA A 72 -4.51 1.32 -17.99
C ALA A 72 -5.09 2.55 -18.71
N LEU A 73 -4.45 3.08 -19.76
CA LEU A 73 -4.91 4.28 -20.47
C LEU A 73 -6.38 4.23 -20.90
N PRO A 74 -6.91 3.14 -21.50
CA PRO A 74 -8.32 3.07 -21.89
C PRO A 74 -9.30 3.12 -20.71
N LEU A 75 -8.84 2.89 -19.48
CA LEU A 75 -9.65 2.91 -18.26
C LEU A 75 -9.75 4.33 -17.65
N LEU A 76 -8.87 5.26 -18.05
CA LEU A 76 -8.78 6.61 -17.48
C LEU A 76 -9.68 7.66 -18.16
N GLY A 77 -10.38 7.28 -19.22
CA GLY A 77 -11.36 8.10 -19.92
C GLY A 77 -11.67 7.51 -21.30
N ASN A 78 -12.89 7.58 -21.82
CA ASN A 78 -13.77 8.74 -21.89
C ASN A 78 -14.74 8.98 -20.70
N SER A 79 -14.31 9.75 -19.70
CA SER A 79 -15.20 10.36 -18.69
C SER A 79 -15.63 11.75 -19.13
#